data_AF-A0A0H3K4I8-F1
#
_entry.id   AF-A0A0H3K4I8-F1
#
_cell.length_a   1.000
_cell.length_b   1.000
_cell.length_c   1.000
_cell.angle_alpha   90.00
_cell.angle_beta   90.00
_cell.angle_gamma   90.00
#
_symmetry.space_group_name_H-M   'P 1'
#
loop_
_entity.id
_entity.type
_entity.pdbx_description
1 polymer ?
#
loop_
_entity_poly.entity_id
_entity_poly.type
_entity_poly.pdbx_seq_one_letter_code
_entity_poly.pdbx_strand_id
1 'polypeptide(L)'
;MATAVGFAEELLFRGWLLQELQRDFPQQGGWMSALIFAAVHRFGLQIFGLSLLGLALVAARQCDRQRLGLPMGLHSGLVAAYYWVNVGQLVQPRAGLWAGWTGWEGNPLQSIPGIGLLMLLWLGLVAWQRRNRPVPQS
;
A
#
# COMPACT_ATOMS: atom_id res chain seq x y z
N MET A 1 -9.78 -14.59 8.14
CA MET A 1 -8.60 -15.03 7.37
C MET A 1 -7.85 -13.86 6.75
N ALA A 2 -8.51 -12.92 6.06
CA ALA A 2 -7.85 -11.75 5.44
C ALA A 2 -7.02 -10.88 6.42
N THR A 3 -7.47 -10.70 7.66
CA THR A 3 -6.76 -9.92 8.69
C THR A 3 -5.49 -10.60 9.18
N ALA A 4 -5.49 -11.94 9.34
CA ALA A 4 -4.32 -12.69 9.76
C ALA A 4 -3.23 -12.71 8.67
N VAL A 5 -3.64 -12.80 7.41
CA VAL A 5 -2.72 -12.73 6.25
C VAL A 5 -2.11 -11.34 6.15
N GLY A 6 -2.90 -10.27 6.17
CA GLY A 6 -2.37 -8.90 6.12
C GLY A 6 -1.44 -8.58 7.30
N PHE A 7 -1.73 -9.12 8.49
CA PHE A 7 -0.83 -9.01 9.64
C PHE A 7 0.52 -9.72 9.41
N ALA A 8 0.48 -10.97 8.93
CA ALA A 8 1.69 -11.74 8.63
C ALA A 8 2.52 -11.09 7.51
N GLU A 9 1.86 -10.56 6.49
CA GLU A 9 2.51 -9.81 5.41
C GLU A 9 3.21 -8.56 5.94
N GLU A 10 2.58 -7.78 6.82
CA GLU A 10 3.25 -6.60 7.38
C GLU A 10 4.41 -6.96 8.30
N LEU A 11 4.34 -8.06 9.06
CA LEU A 11 5.51 -8.59 9.80
C LEU A 11 6.65 -8.96 8.85
N LEU A 12 6.36 -9.64 7.75
CA LEU A 12 7.38 -10.08 6.79
C LEU A 12 7.97 -8.89 6.03
N PHE A 13 7.14 -8.10 5.35
CA PHE A 13 7.60 -7.05 4.43
C PHE A 13 8.08 -5.80 5.16
N ARG A 14 7.31 -5.32 6.15
CA ARG A 14 7.63 -4.06 6.84
C ARG A 14 8.40 -4.34 8.11
N GLY A 15 8.11 -5.44 8.79
CA GLY A 15 8.78 -5.86 10.01
C GLY A 15 10.19 -6.37 9.77
N TRP A 16 10.40 -7.26 8.80
CA TRP A 16 11.73 -7.86 8.56
C TRP A 16 12.40 -7.32 7.30
N LEU A 17 11.83 -7.55 6.11
CA LEU A 17 12.49 -7.29 4.83
C LEU A 17 12.90 -5.82 4.67
N LEU A 18 12.01 -4.88 4.99
CA LEU A 18 12.31 -3.45 4.91
C LEU A 18 13.48 -3.05 5.81
N GLN A 19 13.60 -3.65 7.00
CA GLN A 19 14.71 -3.35 7.91
C GLN A 19 16.03 -3.86 7.35
N GLU A 20 16.05 -5.08 6.82
CA GLU A 20 17.25 -5.66 6.19
C GLU A 20 17.69 -4.83 4.98
N LEU A 21 16.74 -4.46 4.12
CA LEU A 21 17.01 -3.64 2.95
C LEU A 21 17.47 -2.22 3.33
N GLN A 22 16.95 -1.62 4.40
CA GLN A 22 17.41 -0.30 4.85
C GLN A 22 18.76 -0.35 5.55
N ARG A 23 19.12 -1.48 6.16
CA ARG A 23 20.46 -1.70 6.73
C ARG A 23 21.51 -1.68 5.63
N ASP A 24 21.27 -2.40 4.55
CA ASP A 24 22.26 -2.56 3.47
C ASP A 24 22.12 -1.49 2.37
N PHE A 25 20.92 -0.93 2.19
CA PHE A 25 20.58 0.07 1.17
C PHE A 25 19.72 1.21 1.77
N PRO A 26 20.31 2.11 2.57
CA PRO A 26 19.56 3.09 3.38
C PRO A 26 18.69 4.05 2.56
N GLN A 27 19.08 4.35 1.31
CA GLN A 27 18.31 5.25 0.43
C GLN A 27 17.29 4.48 -0.41
N GLN A 28 17.58 3.23 -0.76
CA GLN A 28 16.79 2.46 -1.72
C GLN A 28 15.82 1.47 -1.08
N GLY A 29 16.08 1.04 0.15
CA GLY A 29 15.38 -0.07 0.78
C GLY A 29 13.86 0.10 0.84
N GLY A 30 13.37 1.34 0.95
CA GLY A 30 11.95 1.66 0.92
C GLY A 30 11.27 1.28 -0.42
N TRP A 31 11.81 1.74 -1.55
CA TRP A 31 11.21 1.43 -2.86
C TRP A 31 11.52 0.00 -3.30
N MET A 32 12.69 -0.56 -2.94
CA MET A 32 13.02 -1.97 -3.18
C MET A 32 12.02 -2.90 -2.47
N SER A 33 11.72 -2.63 -1.19
CA SER A 33 10.72 -3.39 -0.43
C SER A 33 9.33 -3.31 -1.08
N ALA A 34 8.92 -2.12 -1.53
CA ALA A 34 7.64 -1.94 -2.22
C ALA A 34 7.55 -2.70 -3.55
N LEU A 35 8.62 -2.74 -4.34
CA LEU A 35 8.68 -3.50 -5.59
C LEU A 35 8.68 -5.01 -5.34
N ILE A 36 9.43 -5.50 -4.35
CA ILE A 36 9.43 -6.92 -3.98
C ILE A 36 8.04 -7.34 -3.50
N PHE A 37 7.40 -6.52 -2.65
CA PHE A 37 6.02 -6.71 -2.24
C PHE A 37 5.09 -6.86 -3.45
N ALA A 38 5.16 -5.92 -4.40
CA ALA A 38 4.34 -5.98 -5.61
C ALA A 38 4.60 -7.23 -6.46
N ALA A 39 5.88 -7.56 -6.68
CA ALA A 39 6.29 -8.69 -7.52
C ALA A 39 5.85 -10.05 -6.98
N VAL A 40 5.87 -10.24 -5.64
CA VAL A 40 5.41 -11.49 -5.00
C VAL A 40 3.89 -11.65 -5.14
N HIS A 41 3.13 -10.56 -5.18
CA HIS A 41 1.67 -10.61 -5.27
C HIS A 41 1.18 -10.83 -6.71
N ARG A 42 1.67 -10.03 -7.66
CA ARG A 42 1.22 -10.15 -9.05
C ARG A 42 2.11 -9.43 -10.06
N PHE A 43 2.08 -9.95 -11.28
CA PHE A 43 2.65 -9.29 -12.45
C PHE A 43 1.55 -8.61 -13.29
N GLY A 44 1.96 -7.79 -14.26
CA GLY A 44 1.07 -7.02 -15.13
C GLY A 44 0.67 -5.67 -14.54
N LEU A 45 -0.49 -5.12 -14.95
CA LEU A 45 -0.90 -3.75 -14.61
C LEU A 45 -1.05 -3.49 -13.11
N GLN A 46 -1.32 -4.53 -12.32
CA GLN A 46 -1.48 -4.42 -10.86
C GLN A 46 -0.18 -4.10 -10.14
N ILE A 47 0.98 -4.38 -10.76
CA ILE A 47 2.28 -4.14 -10.13
C ILE A 47 2.45 -2.66 -9.75
N PHE A 48 1.89 -1.75 -10.55
CA PHE A 48 1.97 -0.32 -10.29
C PHE A 48 1.15 0.07 -9.05
N GLY A 49 -0.11 -0.36 -8.97
CA GLY A 49 -0.96 -0.13 -7.80
C GLY A 49 -0.39 -0.76 -6.54
N LEU A 50 0.10 -2.00 -6.63
CA LEU A 50 0.73 -2.69 -5.50
C LEU A 50 2.02 -2.03 -5.06
N SER A 51 2.81 -1.46 -5.98
CA SER A 51 4.01 -0.69 -5.63
C SER A 51 3.66 0.60 -4.90
N LEU A 52 2.60 1.30 -5.32
CA LEU A 52 2.11 2.50 -4.62
C LEU A 52 1.60 2.17 -3.22
N LEU A 53 0.82 1.10 -3.08
CA LEU A 53 0.43 0.58 -1.76
C LEU A 53 1.67 0.22 -0.93
N GLY A 54 2.66 -0.42 -1.58
CA GLY A 54 3.98 -0.71 -1.05
C GLY A 54 4.63 0.50 -0.37
N LEU A 55 4.77 1.58 -1.12
CA LEU A 55 5.35 2.84 -0.71
C LEU A 55 4.50 3.56 0.35
N ALA A 56 3.17 3.52 0.24
CA ALA A 56 2.26 4.08 1.23
C ALA A 56 2.48 3.42 2.60
N LEU A 57 2.60 2.10 2.65
CA LEU A 57 2.82 1.36 3.89
C LEU A 57 4.22 1.62 4.49
N VAL A 58 5.23 1.80 3.64
CA VAL A 58 6.56 2.26 4.09
C VAL A 58 6.47 3.67 4.71
N ALA A 59 5.75 4.60 4.09
CA ALA A 59 5.53 5.94 4.65
C ALA A 59 4.73 5.89 5.96
N ALA A 60 3.68 5.07 6.03
CA ALA A 60 2.88 4.85 7.23
C ALA A 60 3.73 4.40 8.42
N ARG A 61 4.62 3.42 8.23
CA ARG A 61 5.56 2.97 9.27
C ARG A 61 6.42 4.14 9.77
N GLN A 62 6.87 5.02 8.89
CA GLN A 62 7.68 6.18 9.27
C GLN A 62 6.88 7.22 10.07
N CYS A 63 5.60 7.41 9.74
CA CYS A 63 4.71 8.28 10.51
C CYS A 63 4.44 7.74 11.93
N ASP A 64 4.37 6.42 12.10
CA ASP A 64 4.12 5.77 13.39
C ASP A 64 5.42 5.41 14.14
N ARG A 65 6.46 6.24 14.02
CA ARG A 65 7.76 6.06 14.71
C ARG A 65 8.36 4.65 14.52
N GLN A 66 8.32 4.14 13.29
CA GLN A 66 8.79 2.80 12.91
C GLN A 66 7.99 1.62 13.48
N ARG A 67 6.80 1.87 14.06
CA ARG A 67 5.89 0.81 14.51
C ARG A 67 5.07 0.27 13.35
N LEU A 68 4.54 -0.94 13.55
CA LEU A 68 3.75 -1.65 12.55
C LEU A 68 2.23 -1.42 12.68
N GLY A 69 1.76 -0.73 13.72
CA GLY A 69 0.32 -0.56 13.97
C GLY A 69 -0.39 0.14 12.80
N LEU A 70 0.14 1.29 12.37
CA LEU A 70 -0.44 2.02 11.25
C LEU A 70 -0.41 1.26 9.91
N PRO A 71 0.71 0.68 9.44
CA PRO A 71 0.72 -0.09 8.20
C PRO A 71 -0.18 -1.35 8.28
N MET A 72 -0.21 -2.06 9.42
CA MET A 72 -1.12 -3.20 9.62
C MET A 72 -2.59 -2.79 9.49
N GLY A 73 -2.98 -1.68 10.13
CA GLY A 73 -4.34 -1.15 10.06
C GLY A 73 -4.72 -0.71 8.64
N LEU A 74 -3.83 0.03 7.96
CA LEU A 74 -4.07 0.49 6.59
C LEU A 74 -4.17 -0.68 5.61
N HIS A 75 -3.24 -1.63 5.66
CA HIS A 75 -3.24 -2.76 4.74
C HIS A 75 -4.46 -3.65 4.96
N SER A 76 -4.68 -4.10 6.20
CA SER A 76 -5.82 -4.96 6.54
C SER A 76 -7.15 -4.25 6.27
N GLY A 77 -7.23 -2.95 6.55
CA GLY A 77 -8.41 -2.13 6.30
C GLY A 77 -8.73 -2.00 4.80
N LEU A 78 -7.74 -1.76 3.95
CA LEU A 78 -7.93 -1.70 2.49
C LEU A 78 -8.35 -3.06 1.92
N VAL A 79 -7.71 -4.15 2.34
CA VAL A 79 -8.07 -5.51 1.91
C VAL A 79 -9.48 -5.87 2.36
N ALA A 80 -9.83 -5.55 3.62
CA ALA A 80 -11.18 -5.76 4.13
C ALA A 80 -12.20 -4.93 3.34
N ALA A 81 -11.97 -3.62 3.15
CA ALA A 81 -12.87 -2.76 2.38
C ALA A 81 -13.09 -3.29 0.96
N TYR A 82 -12.02 -3.69 0.27
CA TYR A 82 -12.11 -4.34 -1.04
C TYR A 82 -12.95 -5.62 -0.99
N TYR A 83 -12.68 -6.52 -0.04
CA TYR A 83 -13.41 -7.78 0.10
C TYR A 83 -14.90 -7.54 0.34
N TRP A 84 -15.27 -6.64 1.25
CA TRP A 84 -16.65 -6.31 1.57
C TRP A 84 -17.40 -5.74 0.36
N VAL A 85 -16.77 -4.84 -0.40
CA VAL A 85 -17.37 -4.29 -1.63
C VAL A 85 -17.60 -5.38 -2.68
N ASN A 86 -16.63 -6.27 -2.88
CA ASN A 86 -16.69 -7.29 -3.93
C ASN A 86 -17.63 -8.46 -3.57
N VAL A 87 -17.50 -9.01 -2.37
CA VAL A 87 -18.32 -10.14 -1.92
C VAL A 87 -19.74 -9.69 -1.57
N GLY A 88 -19.88 -8.53 -0.93
CA GLY A 88 -21.19 -7.95 -0.62
C GLY A 88 -21.90 -7.37 -1.84
N GLN A 89 -21.25 -7.34 -3.01
CA GLN A 89 -21.76 -6.71 -4.24
C GLN A 89 -22.32 -5.30 -4.00
N LEU A 90 -21.71 -4.56 -3.07
CA LEU A 90 -22.20 -3.26 -2.58
C LEU A 90 -22.17 -2.19 -3.68
N VAL A 91 -21.34 -2.43 -4.70
CA VAL A 91 -21.23 -1.59 -5.89
C VAL A 91 -21.29 -2.50 -7.10
N GLN A 92 -22.24 -2.25 -7.99
CA GLN A 92 -22.28 -2.92 -9.29
C GLN A 92 -21.62 -2.03 -10.35
N PRO A 93 -20.63 -2.55 -11.10
CA PRO A 93 -20.05 -1.82 -12.22
C PRO A 93 -21.14 -1.45 -13.22
N ARG A 94 -21.28 -0.15 -13.51
CA ARG A 94 -22.21 0.30 -14.55
C ARG A 94 -21.73 -0.24 -15.90
N ALA A 95 -22.63 -0.92 -16.61
CA ALA A 95 -22.35 -1.44 -17.94
C ALA A 95 -21.90 -0.31 -18.90
N GLY A 96 -20.92 -0.60 -19.74
CA GLY A 96 -20.40 0.33 -20.76
C GLY A 96 -19.35 1.33 -20.26
N LEU A 97 -18.94 1.30 -18.99
CA LEU A 97 -17.78 2.07 -18.53
C LEU A 97 -16.48 1.47 -19.11
N TRP A 98 -15.61 2.34 -19.63
CA TRP A 98 -14.25 1.97 -20.03
C TRP A 98 -13.49 1.27 -18.88
N ALA A 99 -12.61 0.32 -19.23
CA ALA A 99 -11.87 -0.47 -18.26
C ALA A 99 -10.92 0.37 -17.37
N GLY A 100 -10.62 1.62 -17.75
CA GLY A 100 -9.83 2.54 -16.93
C GLY A 100 -10.53 3.05 -15.68
N TRP A 101 -11.87 3.21 -15.67
CA TRP A 101 -12.64 3.67 -14.48
C TRP A 101 -12.86 2.51 -13.52
N THR A 102 -13.13 1.32 -14.05
CA THR A 102 -13.53 0.14 -13.27
C THR A 102 -12.37 -0.79 -12.94
N GLY A 103 -11.27 -0.68 -13.69
CA GLY A 103 -10.15 -1.62 -13.65
C GLY A 103 -10.40 -2.85 -14.51
N TRP A 104 -9.34 -3.42 -15.07
CA TRP A 104 -9.42 -4.68 -15.79
C TRP A 104 -9.92 -5.79 -14.87
N GLU A 105 -10.91 -6.56 -15.33
CA GLU A 105 -11.64 -7.57 -14.53
C GLU A 105 -12.28 -7.01 -13.25
N GLY A 106 -12.52 -5.70 -13.18
CA GLY A 106 -13.09 -5.03 -12.01
C GLY A 106 -12.10 -4.83 -10.86
N ASN A 107 -10.79 -4.99 -11.10
CA ASN A 107 -9.80 -4.80 -10.06
C ASN A 107 -9.43 -3.31 -9.90
N PRO A 108 -9.74 -2.66 -8.76
CA PRO A 108 -9.48 -1.25 -8.56
C PRO A 108 -7.99 -0.88 -8.59
N LEU A 109 -7.08 -1.82 -8.30
CA LEU A 109 -5.63 -1.59 -8.41
C LEU A 109 -5.17 -1.36 -9.86
N GLN A 110 -6.04 -1.67 -10.85
CA GLN A 110 -5.81 -1.44 -12.27
C GLN A 110 -6.61 -0.24 -12.80
N SER A 111 -7.35 0.45 -11.92
CA SER A 111 -8.22 1.57 -12.29
C SER A 111 -7.56 2.91 -12.00
N ILE A 112 -7.86 3.92 -12.80
CA ILE A 112 -7.37 5.29 -12.58
C ILE A 112 -7.80 5.82 -11.20
N PRO A 113 -9.07 5.67 -10.75
CA PRO A 113 -9.46 6.10 -9.41
C PRO A 113 -8.70 5.38 -8.30
N GLY A 114 -8.51 4.06 -8.41
CA GLY A 114 -7.79 3.29 -7.40
C GLY A 114 -6.31 3.65 -7.33
N ILE A 115 -5.66 3.81 -8.48
CA ILE A 115 -4.28 4.33 -8.56
C ILE A 115 -4.19 5.74 -7.99
N GLY A 116 -5.14 6.62 -8.33
CA GLY A 116 -5.22 7.99 -7.80
C GLY A 116 -5.36 8.00 -6.28
N LEU A 117 -6.23 7.16 -5.73
CA LEU A 117 -6.41 7.01 -4.29
C LEU A 117 -5.12 6.57 -3.59
N LEU A 118 -4.43 5.55 -4.13
CA LEU A 118 -3.18 5.05 -3.55
C LEU A 118 -2.05 6.08 -3.64
N MET A 119 -1.98 6.82 -4.75
CA MET A 119 -1.03 7.92 -4.93
C MET A 119 -1.28 9.02 -3.90
N LEU A 120 -2.54 9.45 -3.73
CA LEU A 120 -2.92 10.47 -2.75
C LEU A 120 -2.65 10.01 -1.31
N LEU A 121 -2.93 8.74 -1.00
CA LEU A 121 -2.62 8.14 0.30
C LEU A 121 -1.12 8.20 0.57
N TRP A 122 -0.29 7.76 -0.39
CA TRP A 122 1.17 7.80 -0.25
C TRP A 122 1.68 9.23 -0.06
N LEU A 123 1.28 10.16 -0.93
CA LEU A 123 1.69 11.57 -0.85
C LEU A 123 1.23 12.22 0.47
N GLY A 124 0.01 11.91 0.92
CA GLY A 124 -0.54 12.39 2.19
C GLY A 124 0.29 11.91 3.39
N LEU A 125 0.67 10.63 3.41
CA LEU A 125 1.54 10.08 4.45
C LEU A 125 2.94 10.70 4.41
N VAL A 126 3.53 10.89 3.22
CA VAL A 126 4.83 11.56 3.07
C VAL A 126 4.75 13.01 3.55
N ALA A 127 3.69 13.74 3.21
CA ALA A 127 3.48 15.12 3.66
C ALA A 127 3.31 15.18 5.19
N TRP A 128 2.52 14.27 5.76
CA TRP A 128 2.32 14.15 7.20
C TRP A 128 3.62 13.84 7.93
N GLN A 129 4.42 12.90 7.39
CA GLN A 129 5.74 12.58 7.92
C GLN A 129 6.64 13.80 7.94
N ARG A 130 6.77 14.52 6.81
CA ARG A 130 7.63 15.71 6.69
C ARG A 130 7.24 16.79 7.68
N ARG A 131 5.94 17.01 7.88
CA ARG A 131 5.41 17.98 8.86
C ARG A 131 5.80 17.66 10.30
N ASN A 132 5.92 16.38 10.65
CA ASN A 132 6.17 15.95 12.02
C ASN A 132 7.63 15.56 12.30
N ARG A 133 8.56 15.82 11.36
CA ARG A 133 9.98 15.56 11.63
C ARG A 133 10.47 16.55 12.70
N PRO A 134 11.05 16.07 13.82
CA PRO A 134 11.66 16.97 14.79
C PRO A 134 12.79 17.75 14.12
N VAL A 135 12.85 19.06 14.38
CA VAL A 135 13.96 19.91 13.93
C VAL A 135 15.25 19.42 14.62
N PRO A 136 16.36 19.20 13.89
CA PRO A 136 17.63 18.84 14.52
C PRO A 136 18.03 19.93 15.52
N GLN A 137 18.31 19.55 16.77
CA GLN A 137 18.94 20.47 17.72
C GLN A 137 20.42 20.56 17.33
N SER A 138 20.84 21.76 16.94
CA SER A 138 22.23 22.12 16.60
C SER A 138 23.12 22.17 17.83
#